data_AF-A0A2W5YSR8-F1
#
_entry.id   AF-A0A2W5YSR8-F1
#
_cell.length_a   1.000
_cell.length_b   1.000
_cell.length_c   1.000
_cell.angle_alpha   90.00
_cell.angle_beta   90.00
_cell.angle_gamma   90.00
#
_symmetry.space_group_name_H-M   'P 1'
#
loop_
_entity.id
_entity.type
_entity.pdbx_description
1 polymer ?
#
loop_
_entity_poly.entity_id
_entity_poly.type
_entity_poly.pdbx_seq_one_letter_code
_entity_poly.pdbx_strand_id
1 'polypeptide(L)'
;MNRVKFLLAIATIAWFGSISLLRGQEPPLPAATETPNPSPSASNTRPELNIPEIPMSVEPSPLVPNTSPASHKKAPPLTELDAAFQKTPLGGAAEEQRLHLEWRQLQNQTAHDPEVVAAKEAVNGTKTDVEKRARLHAYYKIYYAHMLALATAPEVKNYLEAKKNEILNSLAQPRVRPEPTTHHTQTPRPTPASTPTPTP
;
A
#
# COMPACT_ATOMS: atom_id res chain seq x y z
N MET A 1 35.98 3.70 -7.12
CA MET A 1 35.17 2.91 -8.08
C MET A 1 33.70 3.09 -7.67
N ASN A 2 32.86 3.84 -8.40
CA ASN A 2 32.05 3.44 -9.56
C ASN A 2 31.39 2.05 -9.39
N ARG A 3 30.12 1.77 -9.70
CA ARG A 3 28.91 2.46 -10.19
C ARG A 3 27.92 1.30 -10.46
N VAL A 4 26.70 1.27 -9.91
CA VAL A 4 25.51 0.62 -10.51
C VAL A 4 24.30 1.24 -9.78
N LYS A 5 23.54 2.23 -10.25
CA LYS A 5 22.66 2.32 -11.43
C LYS A 5 21.83 1.06 -11.68
N PHE A 6 20.78 0.86 -10.88
CA PHE A 6 19.60 0.13 -11.35
C PHE A 6 18.43 1.09 -11.47
N LEU A 7 18.13 1.41 -12.72
CA LEU A 7 16.82 1.86 -13.18
C LEU A 7 15.86 0.69 -13.01
N LEU A 8 14.76 0.87 -12.27
CA LEU A 8 13.54 0.14 -12.57
C LEU A 8 12.32 1.02 -12.30
N ALA A 9 11.40 0.89 -13.24
CA ALA A 9 10.34 1.82 -13.57
C ALA A 9 9.32 2.04 -12.46
N ILE A 10 8.87 3.30 -12.43
CA ILE A 10 7.71 3.80 -11.73
C ILE A 10 6.46 3.14 -12.34
N ALA A 11 5.71 2.40 -11.52
CA ALA A 11 4.30 2.14 -11.76
C ALA A 11 3.51 2.84 -10.64
N THR A 12 3.07 4.06 -10.93
CA THR A 12 2.13 4.82 -10.10
C THR A 12 0.80 4.10 -10.06
N ILE A 13 0.44 3.52 -8.91
CA ILE A 13 -0.97 3.21 -8.62
C ILE A 13 -1.51 4.36 -7.79
N ALA A 14 -2.23 5.25 -8.47
CA ALA A 14 -3.05 6.27 -7.86
C ALA A 14 -4.14 5.58 -7.01
N TRP A 15 -3.91 5.46 -5.71
CA TRP A 15 -4.96 5.05 -4.78
C TRP A 15 -5.73 6.30 -4.32
N PHE A 16 -6.51 6.84 -5.27
CA PHE A 16 -7.59 7.78 -5.04
C PHE A 16 -8.80 7.27 -5.82
N GLY A 17 -9.40 6.18 -5.31
CA GLY A 17 -10.68 5.69 -5.77
C GLY A 17 -11.77 6.22 -4.85
N SER A 18 -12.41 7.30 -5.27
CA SER A 18 -13.65 7.83 -4.72
C SER A 18 -14.65 6.71 -4.47
N ILE A 19 -15.15 6.62 -3.24
CA ILE A 19 -16.38 5.87 -2.95
C ILE A 19 -17.52 6.70 -3.53
N SER A 20 -17.88 6.46 -4.77
CA SER A 20 -19.17 6.89 -5.29
C SER A 20 -20.22 5.99 -4.65
N LEU A 21 -20.95 6.52 -3.66
CA LEU A 21 -22.22 5.98 -3.21
C LEU A 21 -23.12 5.82 -4.45
N LEU A 22 -23.41 4.59 -4.84
CA LEU A 22 -24.44 4.28 -5.82
C LEU A 22 -25.80 4.42 -5.13
N ARG A 23 -26.36 5.63 -5.17
CA ARG A 23 -27.74 5.91 -4.80
C ARG A 23 -28.63 5.27 -5.87
N GLY A 24 -29.31 4.17 -5.51
CA GLY A 24 -30.28 3.52 -6.38
C GLY A 24 -31.37 4.52 -6.78
N GLN A 25 -31.46 4.81 -8.08
CA GLN A 25 -32.54 5.59 -8.65
C GLN A 25 -33.47 4.61 -9.38
N GLU A 26 -34.67 4.44 -8.85
CA GLU A 26 -35.75 3.61 -9.40
C GLU A 26 -36.40 4.34 -10.60
N PRO A 27 -36.41 3.76 -11.81
CA PRO A 27 -37.13 4.32 -12.95
C PRO A 27 -38.64 3.97 -12.89
N PRO A 28 -39.54 4.90 -13.29
CA PRO A 28 -40.98 4.71 -13.14
C PRO A 28 -41.57 3.76 -14.20
N LEU A 29 -42.61 3.04 -13.79
CA LEU A 29 -43.41 2.10 -14.57
C LEU A 29 -44.06 2.74 -15.81
N PRO A 30 -43.98 2.12 -17.00
CA PRO A 30 -44.96 2.32 -18.05
C PRO A 30 -46.18 1.40 -17.87
N ALA A 31 -47.36 2.01 -18.02
CA ALA A 31 -48.67 1.39 -17.93
C ALA A 31 -49.01 0.49 -19.13
N ALA A 32 -49.96 -0.41 -18.88
CA ALA A 32 -50.40 -1.54 -19.70
C ALA A 32 -50.88 -1.21 -21.12
N THR A 33 -50.59 -2.12 -22.08
CA THR A 33 -51.47 -2.45 -23.21
C THR A 33 -51.15 -3.86 -23.76
N GLU A 34 -52.13 -4.76 -23.57
CA GLU A 34 -52.61 -5.90 -24.37
C GLU A 34 -51.82 -7.22 -24.65
N THR A 35 -52.54 -8.29 -24.29
CA THR A 35 -52.41 -9.76 -24.34
C THR A 35 -52.35 -10.38 -25.77
N PRO A 36 -51.93 -11.67 -26.00
CA PRO A 36 -52.70 -12.87 -25.59
C PRO A 36 -51.91 -14.08 -25.02
N ASN A 37 -52.55 -14.77 -24.07
CA ASN A 37 -52.21 -16.03 -23.35
C ASN A 37 -52.63 -17.29 -24.18
N PRO A 38 -52.39 -18.59 -23.81
CA PRO A 38 -52.03 -19.14 -22.48
C PRO A 38 -50.99 -20.31 -22.37
N SER A 39 -50.47 -20.49 -21.13
CA SER A 39 -50.08 -21.76 -20.45
C SER A 39 -48.82 -22.56 -20.87
N PRO A 40 -48.26 -23.43 -19.98
CA PRO A 40 -47.81 -23.19 -18.61
C PRO A 40 -46.35 -23.69 -18.38
N SER A 41 -45.74 -23.21 -17.28
CA SER A 41 -44.60 -23.85 -16.60
C SER A 41 -43.41 -24.34 -17.44
N ALA A 42 -42.46 -23.44 -17.72
CA ALA A 42 -41.10 -23.86 -18.05
C ALA A 42 -40.34 -24.13 -16.74
N SER A 43 -40.22 -25.42 -16.46
CA SER A 43 -39.34 -26.09 -15.52
C SER A 43 -37.94 -25.49 -15.49
N ASN A 44 -37.31 -25.56 -14.30
CA ASN A 44 -35.89 -25.41 -14.06
C ASN A 44 -34.99 -25.82 -15.24
N THR A 45 -34.25 -24.86 -15.80
CA THR A 45 -33.07 -25.17 -16.63
C THR A 45 -31.83 -24.55 -15.97
N ARG A 46 -31.38 -25.23 -14.91
CA ARG A 46 -29.98 -25.18 -14.49
C ARG A 46 -29.17 -25.87 -15.61
N PRO A 47 -28.05 -25.31 -16.09
CA PRO A 47 -27.18 -26.04 -16.99
C PRO A 47 -26.66 -27.29 -16.28
N GLU A 48 -27.08 -28.46 -16.74
CA GLU A 48 -26.58 -29.73 -16.23
C GLU A 48 -25.19 -29.97 -16.80
N LEU A 49 -24.19 -30.02 -15.93
CA LEU A 49 -22.83 -30.39 -16.29
C LEU A 49 -22.84 -31.91 -16.51
N ASN A 50 -22.94 -32.36 -17.76
CA ASN A 50 -22.84 -33.78 -18.10
C ASN A 50 -21.40 -34.24 -17.90
N ILE A 51 -21.11 -34.72 -16.68
CA ILE A 51 -19.84 -35.36 -16.32
C ILE A 51 -20.01 -36.86 -16.63
N PRO A 52 -19.23 -37.45 -17.54
CA PRO A 52 -19.19 -38.90 -17.68
C PRO A 52 -18.78 -39.54 -16.35
N GLU A 53 -19.56 -40.49 -15.83
CA GLU A 53 -19.19 -41.31 -14.67
C GLU A 53 -17.91 -42.09 -15.01
N ILE A 54 -16.78 -41.60 -14.53
CA ILE A 54 -15.52 -42.34 -14.54
C ILE A 54 -15.65 -43.39 -13.43
N PRO A 55 -15.60 -44.71 -13.71
CA PRO A 55 -15.60 -45.70 -12.66
C PRO A 55 -14.31 -45.55 -11.84
N MET A 56 -14.40 -44.88 -10.68
CA MET A 56 -13.34 -44.86 -9.69
C MET A 56 -13.33 -46.21 -8.95
N SER A 57 -12.73 -47.21 -9.58
CA SER A 57 -12.18 -48.35 -8.87
C SER A 57 -10.69 -48.42 -9.16
N VAL A 58 -9.93 -47.49 -8.57
CA VAL A 58 -8.47 -47.60 -8.48
C VAL A 58 -8.17 -48.33 -7.18
N GLU A 59 -7.95 -49.63 -7.32
CA GLU A 59 -7.28 -50.46 -6.33
C GLU A 59 -5.95 -49.80 -5.94
N PRO A 60 -5.65 -49.57 -4.66
CA PRO A 60 -4.37 -48.98 -4.28
C PRO A 60 -3.25 -49.99 -4.53
N SER A 61 -2.53 -49.82 -5.65
CA SER A 61 -1.27 -50.52 -5.88
C SER A 61 -0.29 -50.20 -4.73
N PRO A 62 0.20 -51.20 -3.99
CA PRO A 62 1.21 -50.97 -2.96
C PRO A 62 2.57 -50.73 -3.64
N LEU A 63 2.91 -49.46 -3.90
CA LEU A 63 4.26 -49.08 -4.28
C LEU A 63 5.09 -48.77 -3.02
N VAL A 64 5.66 -49.81 -2.39
CA VAL A 64 6.89 -49.66 -1.62
C VAL A 64 7.79 -50.89 -1.82
N PRO A 65 8.96 -50.75 -2.48
CA PRO A 65 10.10 -51.61 -2.20
C PRO A 65 10.57 -51.27 -0.78
N ASN A 66 10.25 -52.15 0.16
CA ASN A 66 10.72 -52.09 1.53
C ASN A 66 12.21 -52.45 1.57
N THR A 67 13.09 -51.47 1.32
CA THR A 67 14.50 -51.49 1.75
C THR A 67 15.16 -50.13 1.52
N SER A 68 15.28 -49.32 2.56
CA SER A 68 16.35 -48.32 2.69
C SER A 68 16.67 -48.19 4.18
N PRO A 69 17.96 -48.24 4.57
CA PRO A 69 18.34 -48.56 5.94
C PRO A 69 17.85 -47.45 6.87
N ALA A 70 17.41 -47.85 8.06
CA ALA A 70 16.96 -46.98 9.12
C ALA A 70 17.94 -45.81 9.35
N SER A 71 17.66 -44.67 8.74
CA SER A 71 18.12 -43.39 9.24
C SER A 71 16.94 -42.80 9.98
N HIS A 72 16.79 -43.18 11.25
CA HIS A 72 16.00 -42.41 12.20
C HIS A 72 16.70 -41.06 12.45
N LYS A 73 16.83 -40.24 11.40
CA LYS A 73 17.02 -38.80 11.58
C LYS A 73 15.73 -38.33 12.21
N LYS A 74 15.76 -38.14 13.52
CA LYS A 74 14.68 -37.53 14.29
C LYS A 74 14.22 -36.30 13.50
N ALA A 75 12.96 -36.29 13.07
CA ALA A 75 12.43 -35.16 12.32
C ALA A 75 12.67 -33.87 13.15
N PRO A 76 13.10 -32.77 12.52
CA PRO A 76 13.30 -31.52 13.23
C PRO A 76 12.03 -31.10 13.97
N PRO A 77 12.14 -30.48 15.16
CA PRO A 77 10.97 -29.93 15.84
C PRO A 77 10.31 -28.85 14.97
N LEU A 78 8.99 -28.70 15.10
CA LEU A 78 8.18 -27.77 14.28
C LEU A 78 8.75 -26.34 14.31
N THR A 79 9.21 -25.88 15.47
CA THR A 79 9.82 -24.55 15.62
C THR A 79 11.08 -24.34 14.78
N GLU A 80 11.87 -25.39 14.56
CA GLU A 80 13.06 -25.31 13.69
C GLU A 80 12.65 -25.23 12.22
N LEU A 81 11.58 -25.93 11.83
CA LEU A 81 11.01 -25.84 10.49
C LEU A 81 10.41 -24.47 10.22
N ASP A 82 9.67 -23.91 11.18
CA ASP A 82 9.13 -22.56 11.09
C ASP A 82 10.26 -21.53 10.94
N ALA A 83 11.31 -21.63 11.78
CA ALA A 83 12.47 -20.74 11.67
C ALA A 83 13.21 -20.89 10.34
N ALA A 84 13.27 -22.10 9.77
CA ALA A 84 13.84 -22.33 8.44
C ALA A 84 12.96 -21.76 7.33
N PHE A 85 11.63 -21.92 7.44
CA PHE A 85 10.66 -21.38 6.50
C PHE A 85 10.68 -19.85 6.49
N GLN A 86 10.74 -19.20 7.64
CA GLN A 86 10.80 -17.74 7.75
C GLN A 86 12.04 -17.12 7.10
N LYS A 87 13.13 -17.87 6.97
CA LYS A 87 14.33 -17.43 6.23
C LYS A 87 14.18 -17.51 4.72
N THR A 88 13.17 -18.20 4.22
CA THR A 88 12.89 -18.28 2.78
C THR A 88 12.17 -17.01 2.31
N PRO A 89 12.29 -16.64 1.02
CA PRO A 89 11.52 -15.53 0.45
C PRO A 89 10.01 -15.69 0.63
N LEU A 90 9.51 -16.93 0.60
CA LEU A 90 8.09 -17.23 0.79
C LEU A 90 7.64 -17.02 2.24
N GLY A 91 8.45 -17.42 3.20
CA GLY A 91 8.18 -17.15 4.62
C GLY A 91 8.17 -15.65 4.92
N GLY A 92 9.16 -14.92 4.40
CA GLY A 92 9.19 -13.45 4.51
C GLY A 92 7.95 -12.78 3.91
N ALA A 93 7.51 -13.22 2.72
CA ALA A 93 6.30 -12.70 2.09
C ALA A 93 5.03 -13.04 2.89
N ALA A 94 4.94 -14.24 3.48
CA ALA A 94 3.81 -14.62 4.32
C ALA A 94 3.72 -13.75 5.58
N GLU A 95 4.84 -13.45 6.22
CA GLU A 95 4.88 -12.57 7.38
C GLU A 95 4.53 -11.13 7.01
N GLU A 96 5.03 -10.61 5.88
CA GLU A 96 4.66 -9.28 5.40
C GLU A 96 3.15 -9.18 5.14
N GLN A 97 2.54 -10.22 4.56
CA GLN A 97 1.09 -10.27 4.38
C GLN A 97 0.35 -10.26 5.71
N ARG A 98 0.82 -11.01 6.72
CA ARG A 98 0.24 -10.99 8.07
C ARG A 98 0.26 -9.58 8.66
N LEU A 99 1.42 -8.92 8.63
CA LEU A 99 1.58 -7.55 9.12
C LEU A 99 0.71 -6.55 8.35
N HIS A 100 0.60 -6.71 7.04
CA HIS A 100 -0.23 -5.85 6.20
C HIS A 100 -1.73 -5.99 6.50
N LEU A 101 -2.20 -7.21 6.78
CA LEU A 101 -3.60 -7.44 7.16
C LEU A 101 -3.91 -6.77 8.50
N GLU A 102 -3.05 -6.93 9.49
CA GLU A 102 -3.22 -6.29 10.80
C GLU A 102 -3.16 -4.76 10.67
N TRP A 103 -2.22 -4.25 9.87
CA TRP A 103 -2.18 -2.83 9.54
C TRP A 103 -3.50 -2.35 8.95
N ARG A 104 -4.07 -3.04 7.95
CA ARG A 104 -5.37 -2.66 7.38
C ARG A 104 -6.50 -2.68 8.39
N GLN A 105 -6.51 -3.63 9.32
CA GLN A 105 -7.50 -3.65 10.40
C GLN A 105 -7.36 -2.43 11.31
N LEU A 106 -6.14 -2.10 11.73
CA LEU A 106 -5.85 -0.90 12.53
C LEU A 106 -6.21 0.39 11.80
N GLN A 107 -5.97 0.45 10.48
CA GLN A 107 -6.37 1.59 9.65
C GLN A 107 -7.87 1.81 9.67
N ASN A 108 -8.66 0.73 9.51
CA ASN A 108 -10.11 0.81 9.52
C ASN A 108 -10.64 1.31 10.87
N GLN A 109 -10.04 0.87 11.98
CA GLN A 109 -10.39 1.36 13.31
C GLN A 109 -10.04 2.84 13.46
N THR A 110 -8.79 3.20 13.14
CA THR A 110 -8.25 4.56 13.34
C THR A 110 -8.91 5.60 12.41
N ALA A 111 -9.40 5.18 11.23
CA ALA A 111 -10.05 6.08 10.28
C ALA A 111 -11.33 6.73 10.83
N HIS A 112 -11.93 6.14 11.87
CA HIS A 112 -13.13 6.65 12.52
C HIS A 112 -12.84 7.52 13.75
N ASP A 113 -11.58 7.67 14.16
CA ASP A 113 -11.22 8.48 15.32
C ASP A 113 -11.48 9.98 15.05
N PRO A 114 -12.16 10.69 15.97
CA PRO A 114 -12.55 12.08 15.74
C PRO A 114 -11.36 13.01 15.56
N GLU A 115 -10.25 12.77 16.26
CA GLU A 115 -9.03 13.57 16.14
C GLU A 115 -8.37 13.39 14.76
N VAL A 116 -8.35 12.15 14.25
CA VAL A 116 -7.82 11.81 12.93
C VAL A 116 -8.66 12.46 11.84
N VAL A 117 -9.99 12.40 11.96
CA VAL A 117 -10.92 13.03 11.03
C VAL A 117 -10.75 14.54 11.03
N ALA A 118 -10.71 15.18 12.20
CA ALA A 118 -10.48 16.62 12.30
C ALA A 118 -9.13 17.05 11.69
N ALA A 119 -8.07 16.28 11.93
CA ALA A 119 -6.77 16.56 11.33
C ALA A 119 -6.79 16.40 9.79
N LYS A 120 -7.53 15.42 9.27
CA LYS A 120 -7.72 15.23 7.83
C LYS A 120 -8.50 16.37 7.19
N GLU A 121 -9.57 16.84 7.84
CA GLU A 121 -10.34 17.99 7.38
C GLU A 121 -9.51 19.27 7.37
N ALA A 122 -8.66 19.46 8.39
CA ALA A 122 -7.73 20.59 8.46
C ALA A 122 -6.73 20.60 7.29
N VAL A 123 -6.34 19.44 6.75
CA VAL A 123 -5.54 19.36 5.51
C VAL A 123 -6.35 19.85 4.32
N ASN A 124 -7.60 19.42 4.18
CA ASN A 124 -8.46 19.77 3.04
C ASN A 124 -8.83 21.26 3.00
N GLY A 125 -8.88 21.94 4.15
CA GLY A 125 -9.17 23.38 4.23
C GLY A 125 -8.00 24.31 3.87
N THR A 126 -6.81 23.78 3.58
CA THR A 126 -5.64 24.60 3.24
C THR A 126 -5.67 25.11 1.81
N LYS A 127 -5.17 26.33 1.61
CA LYS A 127 -5.08 26.96 0.27
C LYS A 127 -3.69 26.87 -0.35
N THR A 128 -2.65 26.71 0.46
CA THR A 128 -1.25 26.71 0.01
C THR A 128 -0.63 25.32 0.16
N ASP A 129 0.30 24.96 -0.75
CA ASP A 129 1.02 23.68 -0.70
C ASP A 129 1.87 23.54 0.57
N VAL A 130 2.48 24.65 1.02
CA VAL A 130 3.32 24.68 2.22
C VAL A 130 2.48 24.37 3.47
N GLU A 131 1.32 25.01 3.62
CA GLU A 131 0.38 24.70 4.71
C GLU A 131 -0.13 23.26 4.61
N LYS A 132 -0.50 22.82 3.40
CA LYS A 132 -0.99 21.46 3.16
C LYS A 132 0.03 20.41 3.60
N ARG A 133 1.31 20.60 3.27
CA ARG A 133 2.39 19.70 3.70
C ARG A 133 2.58 19.71 5.21
N ALA A 134 2.59 20.88 5.85
CA ALA A 134 2.69 20.98 7.31
C ALA A 134 1.50 20.28 8.01
N ARG A 135 0.28 20.48 7.50
CA ARG A 135 -0.92 19.81 7.99
C ARG A 135 -0.89 18.31 7.74
N LEU A 136 -0.42 17.85 6.57
CA LEU A 136 -0.24 16.42 6.28
C LEU A 136 0.75 15.77 7.25
N HIS A 137 1.83 16.47 7.55
CA HIS A 137 2.82 16.00 8.52
C HIS A 137 2.21 15.85 9.92
N ALA A 138 1.39 16.81 10.35
CA ALA A 138 0.63 16.71 11.62
C ALA A 138 -0.41 15.58 11.59
N TYR A 139 -1.18 15.48 10.51
CA TYR A 139 -2.17 14.42 10.29
C TYR A 139 -1.56 13.02 10.42
N TYR A 140 -0.47 12.74 9.71
CA TYR A 140 0.16 11.41 9.78
C TYR A 140 0.78 11.14 11.16
N LYS A 141 1.29 12.16 11.86
CA LYS A 141 1.74 11.98 13.26
C LYS A 141 0.61 11.54 14.17
N ILE A 142 -0.55 12.19 14.10
CA ILE A 142 -1.75 11.83 14.88
C ILE A 142 -2.23 10.43 14.46
N TYR A 143 -2.39 10.19 13.16
CA TYR A 143 -2.88 8.93 12.60
C TYR A 143 -2.05 7.71 13.06
N TYR A 144 -0.72 7.80 12.95
CA TYR A 144 0.14 6.71 13.39
C TYR A 144 0.27 6.62 14.92
N ALA A 145 0.10 7.71 15.67
CA ALA A 145 0.07 7.64 17.13
C ALA A 145 -1.14 6.84 17.63
N HIS A 146 -2.32 7.05 17.04
CA HIS A 146 -3.53 6.28 17.35
C HIS A 146 -3.39 4.81 16.96
N MET A 147 -2.90 4.50 15.75
CA MET A 147 -2.62 3.11 15.36
C MET A 147 -1.61 2.42 16.30
N LEU A 148 -0.56 3.12 16.75
CA LEU A 148 0.43 2.58 17.67
C LEU A 148 -0.13 2.32 19.08
N ALA A 149 -1.09 3.13 19.52
CA ALA A 149 -1.79 2.94 20.79
C ALA A 149 -2.70 1.70 20.75
N LEU A 150 -3.31 1.41 19.61
CA LEU A 150 -4.15 0.23 19.39
C LEU A 150 -3.33 -1.06 19.17
N ALA A 151 -2.16 -0.94 18.54
CA ALA A 151 -1.30 -2.09 18.30
C ALA A 151 -0.81 -2.71 19.61
N THR A 152 -1.00 -4.03 19.76
CA THR A 152 -0.50 -4.77 20.93
C THR A 152 0.84 -5.45 20.63
N ALA A 153 0.97 -6.07 19.45
CA ALA A 153 2.17 -6.79 19.06
C ALA A 153 3.36 -5.86 18.75
N PRO A 154 4.58 -6.16 19.23
CA PRO A 154 5.75 -5.32 18.99
C PRO A 154 6.20 -5.31 17.52
N GLU A 155 6.01 -6.41 16.80
CA GLU A 155 6.34 -6.53 15.37
C GLU A 155 5.52 -5.54 14.52
N VAL A 156 4.24 -5.40 14.85
CA VAL A 156 3.31 -4.50 14.18
C VAL A 156 3.63 -3.06 14.53
N LYS A 157 4.01 -2.76 15.77
CA LYS A 157 4.50 -1.43 16.15
C LYS A 157 5.71 -1.00 15.32
N ASN A 158 6.69 -1.89 15.18
CA ASN A 158 7.87 -1.63 14.34
C ASN A 158 7.49 -1.42 12.86
N TYR A 159 6.58 -2.24 12.34
CA TYR A 159 6.05 -2.08 10.98
C TYR A 159 5.35 -0.72 10.78
N LEU A 160 4.52 -0.30 11.74
CA LEU A 160 3.83 0.99 11.72
C LEU A 160 4.81 2.17 11.81
N GLU A 161 5.83 2.08 12.65
CA GLU A 161 6.87 3.12 12.74
C GLU A 161 7.65 3.25 11.44
N ALA A 162 8.01 2.14 10.79
CA ALA A 162 8.64 2.14 9.48
C ALA A 162 7.75 2.82 8.44
N LYS A 163 6.45 2.47 8.38
CA LYS A 163 5.47 3.09 7.48
C LYS A 163 5.26 4.58 7.74
N LYS A 164 5.18 4.98 9.00
CA LYS A 164 5.14 6.39 9.40
C LYS A 164 6.35 7.14 8.86
N ASN A 165 7.56 6.62 9.11
CA ASN A 165 8.79 7.27 8.69
C ASN A 165 8.91 7.33 7.17
N GLU A 166 8.53 6.26 6.45
CA GLU A 166 8.45 6.23 4.99
C GLU A 166 7.57 7.38 4.44
N ILE A 167 6.36 7.53 4.98
CA ILE A 167 5.42 8.58 4.54
C ILE A 167 5.93 9.97 4.91
N LEU A 168 6.42 10.19 6.13
CA LEU A 168 6.92 11.49 6.54
C LEU A 168 8.15 11.91 5.72
N ASN A 169 9.03 10.97 5.40
CA ASN A 169 10.19 11.21 4.52
C ASN A 169 9.75 11.54 3.09
N SER A 170 8.69 10.90 2.59
CA SER A 170 8.12 11.20 1.26
C SER A 170 7.53 12.61 1.16
N LEU A 171 7.10 13.17 2.29
CA LEU A 171 6.54 14.53 2.36
C LEU A 171 7.62 15.61 2.40
N ALA A 172 8.85 15.29 2.81
CA ALA A 172 9.94 16.25 2.81
C ALA A 172 10.27 16.67 1.38
N GLN A 173 10.28 17.98 1.10
CA GLN A 173 10.75 18.51 -0.18
C GLN A 173 12.25 18.81 -0.10
N PRO A 174 13.12 18.00 -0.71
CA PRO A 174 14.57 18.19 -0.59
C PRO A 174 15.10 19.42 -1.33
N ARG A 175 14.38 19.95 -2.33
CA ARG A 175 14.79 21.11 -3.15
C ARG A 175 13.59 21.82 -3.74
N VAL A 176 12.98 22.72 -2.97
CA VAL A 176 12.37 23.91 -3.57
C VAL A 176 13.45 24.97 -3.54
N ARG A 177 13.79 25.47 -4.73
CA ARG A 177 14.71 26.58 -5.07
C ARG A 177 15.63 26.98 -3.91
N PRO A 178 16.96 26.74 -3.97
CA PRO A 178 17.85 27.35 -2.99
C PRO A 178 17.48 28.84 -2.94
N GLU A 179 17.09 29.30 -1.75
CA GLU A 179 17.00 30.73 -1.48
C GLU A 179 18.23 31.35 -2.14
N PRO A 180 18.08 32.40 -2.96
CA PRO A 180 19.25 33.10 -3.45
C PRO A 180 20.01 33.49 -2.20
N THR A 181 21.09 32.75 -1.90
CA THR A 181 22.01 33.10 -0.84
C THR A 181 22.32 34.54 -1.11
N THR A 182 21.82 35.43 -0.25
CA THR A 182 22.26 36.80 -0.20
C THR A 182 23.72 36.73 0.20
N HIS A 183 24.57 36.45 -0.79
CA HIS A 183 25.98 36.75 -0.77
C HIS A 183 26.07 38.28 -0.78
N HIS A 184 25.72 38.90 0.35
CA HIS A 184 26.22 40.22 0.70
C HIS A 184 27.67 40.06 1.16
N THR A 185 28.51 39.48 0.31
CA THR A 185 29.92 39.80 0.29
C THR A 185 30.09 40.68 -0.93
N GLN A 186 29.71 41.94 -0.77
CA GLN A 186 30.19 42.99 -1.66
C GLN A 186 31.71 43.06 -1.46
N THR A 187 32.46 42.32 -2.28
CA THR A 187 33.84 42.67 -2.54
C THR A 187 33.80 44.03 -3.21
N PRO A 188 34.44 45.09 -2.66
CA PRO A 188 34.49 46.37 -3.33
C PRO A 188 35.23 46.19 -4.67
N ARG A 189 34.54 46.54 -5.75
CA ARG A 189 35.11 46.67 -7.09
C ARG A 189 36.18 47.77 -7.04
N PRO A 190 37.44 47.52 -7.39
CA PRO A 190 38.41 48.59 -7.49
C PRO A 190 37.99 49.54 -8.62
N THR A 191 37.87 50.81 -8.25
CA THR A 191 37.65 51.96 -9.12
C THR A 191 38.65 51.97 -10.29
N PRO A 192 38.23 52.12 -11.54
CA PRO A 192 39.16 52.41 -12.63
C PRO A 192 39.67 53.85 -12.44
N ALA A 193 40.93 54.00 -12.06
CA ALA A 193 41.61 55.28 -12.02
C ALA A 193 41.68 55.85 -13.44
N SER A 194 41.04 57.00 -13.64
CA SER A 194 41.17 57.79 -14.86
C SER A 194 42.54 58.49 -14.88
N THR A 195 43.31 58.15 -15.91
CA THR A 195 44.26 58.95 -16.72
C THR A 195 44.70 60.34 -16.22
N PRO A 196 45.99 60.68 -16.40
CA PRO A 196 46.27 61.93 -17.11
C PRO A 196 47.22 61.77 -18.31
N THR A 197 46.69 62.30 -19.41
CA THR A 197 47.26 62.87 -20.62
C THR A 197 48.76 63.17 -20.65
N PRO A 198 49.48 62.77 -21.72
CA PRO A 198 50.73 63.40 -22.12
C PRO A 198 50.52 64.29 -23.36
N THR A 199 50.80 65.59 -23.28
CA THR A 199 51.19 66.45 -24.43
C THR A 199 51.63 67.83 -23.92
N PRO A 200 52.51 68.59 -24.60
CA PRO A 200 53.28 68.30 -25.82
C PRO A 200 54.79 68.07 -25.61
#